data_AF-A0A0L9Y877-F1
#
_entry.id   AF-A0A0L9Y877-F1
#
_cell.length_a   1.000
_cell.length_b   1.000
_cell.length_c   1.000
_cell.angle_alpha   90.00
_cell.angle_beta   90.00
_cell.angle_gamma   90.00
#
_symmetry.space_group_name_H-M   'P 1'
#
loop_
_entity.id
_entity.type
_entity.pdbx_description
1 polymer ?
#
loop_
_entity_poly.entity_id
_entity_poly.type
_entity_poly.pdbx_seq_one_letter_code
_entity_poly.pdbx_strand_id
1 'polypeptide(L)'
;MGLDLEKIKDFNLMLNSLCIFKEFLKDDVMNSYENLITYLNKNEFDINILLKLYNNFTYNLIEKSKEISIRKYIIDKIFNSEDVFKRLSDRSEFSNQMLIKQIKYEFNLLEKLSEIKSEDIKKCISEKVMLSEFEIDIIENLIEWNEDAKIENQPANDIYKLKEKLFNTKDWGSLSENIILVITNLN
;
A
#
# COMPACT_ATOMS: atom_id res chain seq x y z
N MET A 1 -14.11 -10.40 4.56
CA MET A 1 -13.40 -11.49 5.26
C MET A 1 -12.41 -10.83 6.19
N GLY A 2 -12.75 -10.67 7.47
CA GLY A 2 -11.99 -9.81 8.38
C GLY A 2 -10.50 -10.17 8.45
N LEU A 3 -9.66 -9.15 8.63
CA LEU A 3 -8.29 -9.35 9.08
C LEU A 3 -8.27 -10.17 10.37
N ASP A 4 -7.32 -11.11 10.49
CA ASP A 4 -6.94 -11.68 11.77
C ASP A 4 -5.47 -11.30 12.06
N LEU A 5 -4.99 -11.68 13.25
CA LEU A 5 -3.61 -11.42 13.65
C LEU A 5 -2.55 -12.12 12.77
N GLU A 6 -2.88 -13.26 12.16
CA GLU A 6 -1.98 -13.94 11.21
C GLU A 6 -1.80 -13.11 9.94
N LYS A 7 -2.87 -12.46 9.45
CA LYS A 7 -2.79 -11.57 8.28
C LYS A 7 -1.91 -10.34 8.54
N ILE A 8 -1.95 -9.74 9.73
CA ILE A 8 -1.04 -8.63 10.08
C ILE A 8 0.42 -9.07 10.00
N LYS A 9 0.72 -10.28 10.49
CA LYS A 9 2.06 -10.85 10.39
C LYS A 9 2.49 -11.02 8.95
N ASP A 10 1.61 -11.53 8.10
CA ASP A 10 1.86 -11.66 6.67
C ASP A 10 2.13 -10.29 6.03
N PHE A 11 1.33 -9.26 6.31
CA PHE A 11 1.57 -7.91 5.77
C PHE A 11 2.89 -7.31 6.24
N ASN A 12 3.24 -7.50 7.52
CA ASN A 12 4.53 -7.06 8.02
C ASN A 12 5.68 -7.80 7.32
N LEU A 13 5.54 -9.09 7.03
CA LEU A 13 6.52 -9.83 6.22
C LEU A 13 6.59 -9.30 4.78
N MET A 14 5.45 -8.99 4.16
CA MET A 14 5.40 -8.44 2.80
C MET A 14 6.17 -7.11 2.73
N LEU A 15 5.91 -6.16 3.63
CA LEU A 15 6.62 -4.89 3.72
C LEU A 15 8.14 -5.07 3.87
N ASN A 16 8.55 -5.96 4.78
CA ASN A 16 9.96 -6.25 5.02
C ASN A 16 10.64 -6.98 3.86
N SER A 17 9.87 -7.68 3.01
CA SER A 17 10.39 -8.41 1.86
C SER A 17 10.58 -7.56 0.60
N LEU A 18 10.08 -6.33 0.56
CA LEU A 18 10.23 -5.43 -0.58
C LEU A 18 11.71 -5.10 -0.80
N CYS A 19 12.21 -5.41 -2.00
CA CYS A 19 13.59 -5.14 -2.43
C CYS A 19 13.60 -4.11 -3.56
N ILE A 20 12.82 -4.32 -4.61
CA ILE A 20 12.72 -3.41 -5.76
C ILE A 20 12.03 -2.12 -5.36
N PHE A 21 10.91 -2.24 -4.65
CA PHE A 21 10.14 -1.10 -4.16
C PHE A 21 10.58 -0.64 -2.76
N LYS A 22 11.80 -0.98 -2.31
CA LYS A 22 12.26 -0.62 -0.96
C LYS A 22 12.24 0.90 -0.72
N GLU A 23 12.50 1.69 -1.74
CA GLU A 23 12.45 3.15 -1.64
C GLU A 23 11.04 3.70 -1.43
N PHE A 24 9.99 2.94 -1.75
CA PHE A 24 8.61 3.37 -1.49
C PHE A 24 8.40 3.57 -0.01
N LEU A 25 9.02 2.74 0.83
CA LEU A 25 8.91 2.82 2.29
C LEU A 25 9.61 4.05 2.89
N LYS A 26 10.34 4.84 2.09
CA LYS A 26 10.89 6.13 2.54
C LYS A 26 9.90 7.28 2.39
N ASP A 27 8.81 7.08 1.64
CA ASP A 27 7.75 8.06 1.48
C ASP A 27 6.92 8.21 2.78
N ASP A 28 6.48 9.42 3.10
CA ASP A 28 5.78 9.71 4.37
C ASP A 28 4.57 8.81 4.61
N VAL A 29 3.74 8.58 3.58
CA VAL A 29 2.54 7.74 3.68
C VAL A 29 2.93 6.29 3.86
N MET A 30 3.83 5.77 3.02
CA MET A 30 4.24 4.36 3.07
C MET A 30 5.04 4.02 4.34
N ASN A 31 5.88 4.94 4.80
CA ASN A 31 6.62 4.80 6.05
C ASN A 31 5.66 4.78 7.25
N SER A 32 4.71 5.71 7.32
CA SER A 32 3.72 5.73 8.41
C SER A 32 2.80 4.50 8.37
N TYR A 33 2.48 4.00 7.17
CA TYR A 33 1.78 2.74 6.97
C TYR A 33 2.58 1.53 7.47
N GLU A 34 3.86 1.43 7.11
CA GLU A 34 4.77 0.38 7.61
C GLU A 34 4.83 0.41 9.14
N ASN A 35 5.03 1.58 9.73
CA ASN A 35 5.10 1.73 11.19
C ASN A 35 3.81 1.25 11.90
N LEU A 36 2.64 1.54 11.33
CA LEU A 36 1.35 1.08 11.85
C LEU A 36 1.27 -0.46 11.82
N ILE A 37 1.54 -1.07 10.66
CA ILE A 37 1.48 -2.54 10.49
C ILE A 37 2.52 -3.25 11.37
N THR A 38 3.75 -2.72 11.42
CA THR A 38 4.81 -3.27 12.27
C THR A 38 4.45 -3.18 13.75
N TYR A 39 3.83 -2.10 14.19
CA TYR A 39 3.36 -1.98 15.57
C TYR A 39 2.23 -2.96 15.88
N LEU A 40 1.26 -3.11 14.98
CA LEU A 40 0.20 -4.11 15.06
C LEU A 40 0.72 -5.55 15.12
N ASN A 41 1.91 -5.82 14.56
CA ASN A 41 2.54 -7.13 14.60
C ASN A 41 3.31 -7.41 15.91
N LYS A 42 3.45 -6.44 16.82
CA LYS A 42 4.10 -6.69 18.13
C LYS A 42 3.23 -7.61 19.00
N ASN A 43 3.80 -8.12 20.10
CA ASN A 43 3.05 -8.85 21.13
C ASN A 43 2.53 -7.93 22.23
N GLU A 44 3.27 -6.86 22.55
CA GLU A 44 2.90 -5.86 23.56
C GLU A 44 2.22 -4.65 22.89
N PHE A 45 1.14 -4.17 23.53
CA PHE A 45 0.25 -3.13 22.98
C PHE A 45 0.04 -1.97 23.94
N ASP A 46 0.09 -0.77 23.38
CA ASP A 46 -0.37 0.47 23.99
C ASP A 46 -1.31 1.17 23.00
N ILE A 47 -2.55 1.38 23.43
CA ILE A 47 -3.59 2.00 22.62
C ILE A 47 -3.24 3.43 22.21
N ASN A 48 -2.54 4.21 23.06
CA ASN A 48 -2.17 5.60 22.74
C ASN A 48 -1.15 5.64 21.60
N ILE A 49 -0.18 4.73 21.62
CA ILE A 49 0.81 4.61 20.54
C ILE A 49 0.11 4.21 19.26
N LEU A 50 -0.83 3.27 19.34
CA LEU A 50 -1.56 2.80 18.18
C LEU A 50 -2.45 3.88 17.56
N LEU A 51 -3.20 4.64 18.38
CA LEU A 51 -4.01 5.76 17.92
C LEU A 51 -3.14 6.83 17.26
N LYS A 52 -1.96 7.10 17.81
CA LYS A 52 -0.99 8.02 17.21
C LYS A 52 -0.50 7.52 15.85
N LEU A 53 -0.16 6.25 15.72
CA LEU A 53 0.32 5.67 14.45
C LEU A 53 -0.77 5.66 13.39
N TYR A 54 -1.98 5.25 13.76
CA TYR A 54 -3.13 5.25 12.86
C TYR A 54 -3.41 6.66 12.34
N ASN A 55 -3.55 7.63 13.24
CA ASN A 55 -3.85 9.00 12.85
C ASN A 55 -2.72 9.65 12.05
N ASN A 56 -1.46 9.35 12.38
CA ASN A 56 -0.32 9.85 11.59
C ASN A 56 -0.32 9.29 10.16
N PHE A 57 -0.61 8.00 9.99
CA PHE A 57 -0.77 7.40 8.68
C PHE A 57 -1.94 8.04 7.91
N THR A 58 -3.13 8.10 8.52
CA THR A 58 -4.32 8.65 7.87
C THR A 58 -4.15 10.13 7.52
N TYR A 59 -3.52 10.91 8.39
CA TYR A 59 -3.17 12.31 8.13
C TYR A 59 -2.24 12.44 6.91
N ASN A 60 -1.15 11.66 6.88
CA ASN A 60 -0.23 11.68 5.75
C ASN A 60 -0.92 11.28 4.45
N LEU A 61 -1.82 10.30 4.49
CA LEU A 61 -2.62 9.90 3.35
C LEU A 61 -3.46 11.08 2.85
N ILE A 62 -4.27 11.70 3.73
CA ILE A 62 -5.09 12.89 3.40
C ILE A 62 -4.26 14.02 2.78
N GLU A 63 -3.06 14.29 3.32
CA GLU A 63 -2.21 15.39 2.84
C GLU A 63 -1.58 15.12 1.47
N LYS A 64 -1.37 13.85 1.11
CA LYS A 64 -0.58 13.45 -0.08
C LYS A 64 -1.43 12.82 -1.17
N SER A 65 -2.66 12.41 -0.89
CA SER A 65 -3.56 11.79 -1.85
C SER A 65 -4.83 12.62 -2.05
N LYS A 66 -5.31 12.67 -3.29
CA LYS A 66 -6.58 13.35 -3.61
C LYS A 66 -7.80 12.65 -2.99
N GLU A 67 -7.70 11.34 -2.82
CA GLU A 67 -8.71 10.48 -2.24
C GLU A 67 -8.08 9.72 -1.08
N ILE A 68 -8.85 9.45 -0.03
CA ILE A 68 -8.36 8.75 1.16
C ILE A 68 -8.30 7.23 0.87
N SER A 69 -7.41 6.83 -0.04
CA SER A 69 -7.23 5.46 -0.50
C SER A 69 -5.75 5.12 -0.64
N ILE A 70 -5.27 4.22 0.22
CA ILE A 70 -3.92 3.66 0.09
C ILE A 70 -3.76 2.86 -1.21
N ARG A 71 -4.84 2.25 -1.72
CA ARG A 71 -4.81 1.57 -3.01
C ARG A 71 -4.46 2.49 -4.15
N LYS A 72 -5.21 3.58 -4.27
CA LYS A 72 -4.94 4.60 -5.28
C LYS A 72 -3.56 5.22 -5.08
N TYR A 73 -3.18 5.49 -3.84
CA TYR A 73 -1.89 6.06 -3.52
C TYR A 73 -0.71 5.19 -3.97
N ILE A 74 -0.74 3.89 -3.67
CA ILE A 74 0.29 2.94 -4.10
C ILE A 74 0.35 2.87 -5.63
N ILE A 75 -0.80 2.80 -6.30
CA ILE A 75 -0.87 2.84 -7.78
C ILE A 75 -0.22 4.10 -8.31
N ASP A 76 -0.57 5.28 -7.79
CA ASP A 76 0.02 6.54 -8.22
C ASP A 76 1.54 6.57 -7.97
N LYS A 77 2.01 6.02 -6.85
CA LYS A 77 3.44 5.89 -6.57
C LYS A 77 4.18 4.98 -7.54
N ILE A 78 3.59 3.88 -7.99
CA ILE A 78 4.17 2.99 -9.02
C ILE A 78 4.50 3.77 -10.30
N PHE A 79 3.59 4.63 -10.77
CA PHE A 79 3.82 5.37 -12.01
C PHE A 79 4.65 6.63 -11.82
N ASN A 80 4.68 7.19 -10.60
CA ASN A 80 5.50 8.36 -10.28
C ASN A 80 6.93 7.97 -9.85
N SER A 81 7.22 6.68 -9.67
CA SER A 81 8.56 6.19 -9.33
C SER A 81 9.46 6.07 -10.55
N GLU A 82 9.58 7.16 -11.32
CA GLU A 82 10.46 7.23 -12.49
C GLU A 82 11.86 6.71 -12.16
N ASP A 83 12.39 7.04 -10.99
CA ASP A 83 13.72 6.63 -10.56
C ASP A 83 13.91 5.11 -10.43
N VAL A 84 12.88 4.34 -10.05
CA VAL A 84 13.00 2.88 -9.92
C VAL A 84 13.13 2.26 -11.30
N PHE A 85 12.21 2.56 -12.20
CA PHE A 85 12.18 1.95 -13.54
C PHE A 85 13.26 2.51 -14.47
N LYS A 86 13.60 3.79 -14.33
CA LYS A 86 14.73 4.40 -15.05
C LYS A 86 16.06 3.76 -14.67
N ARG A 87 16.33 3.55 -13.37
CA ARG A 87 17.53 2.82 -12.94
C ARG A 87 17.60 1.40 -13.49
N LEU A 88 16.46 0.70 -13.53
CA LEU A 88 16.36 -0.65 -14.09
C LEU A 88 16.58 -0.65 -15.62
N SER A 89 16.08 0.37 -16.33
CA SER A 89 16.29 0.58 -17.77
C SER A 89 17.74 0.87 -18.11
N ASP A 90 18.33 1.87 -17.45
CA ASP A 90 19.67 2.38 -17.75
C ASP A 90 20.75 1.31 -17.57
N ARG A 91 20.49 0.33 -16.70
CA ARG A 91 21.40 -0.78 -16.42
C ARG A 91 21.19 -2.00 -17.31
N SER A 92 20.30 -1.93 -18.30
CA SER A 92 19.88 -3.08 -19.12
C SER A 92 19.35 -4.25 -18.29
N GLU A 93 18.89 -3.99 -17.06
CA GLU A 93 18.53 -5.05 -16.12
C GLU A 93 17.18 -5.71 -16.48
N PHE A 94 16.40 -5.12 -17.40
CA PHE A 94 15.20 -5.74 -17.97
C PHE A 94 15.47 -6.95 -18.87
N SER A 95 16.72 -7.29 -19.19
CA SER A 95 17.04 -8.61 -19.75
C SER A 95 17.23 -9.69 -18.68
N ASN A 96 17.30 -9.31 -17.40
CA ASN A 96 17.48 -10.24 -16.29
C ASN A 96 16.14 -10.84 -15.86
N GLN A 97 15.90 -12.11 -16.22
CA GLN A 97 14.68 -12.83 -15.89
C GLN A 97 14.42 -12.94 -14.38
N MET A 98 15.47 -13.02 -13.55
CA MET A 98 15.31 -13.06 -12.09
C MET A 98 14.72 -11.75 -11.57
N LEU A 99 15.14 -10.63 -12.14
CA LEU A 99 14.66 -9.32 -11.76
C LEU A 99 13.22 -9.08 -12.20
N ILE A 100 12.86 -9.46 -13.42
CA ILE A 100 11.48 -9.42 -13.90
C ILE A 100 10.57 -10.27 -13.00
N LYS A 101 11.03 -11.46 -12.61
CA LYS A 101 10.29 -12.34 -11.69
C LYS A 101 10.08 -11.66 -10.33
N GLN A 102 11.10 -10.99 -9.79
CA GLN A 102 10.99 -10.26 -8.53
C GLN A 102 10.04 -9.07 -8.64
N ILE A 103 10.10 -8.29 -9.73
CA ILE A 103 9.18 -7.18 -9.99
C ILE A 103 7.72 -7.68 -10.01
N LYS A 104 7.47 -8.77 -10.75
CA LYS A 104 6.16 -9.43 -10.80
C LYS A 104 5.66 -9.81 -9.40
N TYR A 105 6.53 -10.42 -8.60
CA TYR A 105 6.20 -10.84 -7.27
C TYR A 105 5.90 -9.65 -6.34
N GLU A 106 6.73 -8.62 -6.34
CA GLU A 106 6.52 -7.46 -5.48
C GLU A 106 5.30 -6.63 -5.90
N PHE A 107 4.94 -6.58 -7.19
CA PHE A 107 3.66 -6.00 -7.59
C PHE A 107 2.48 -6.71 -6.94
N ASN A 108 2.50 -8.05 -6.87
CA ASN A 108 1.48 -8.82 -6.17
C ASN A 108 1.51 -8.61 -4.65
N LEU A 109 2.66 -8.29 -4.06
CA LEU A 109 2.74 -7.89 -2.65
C LEU A 109 2.13 -6.51 -2.42
N LEU A 110 2.48 -5.53 -3.26
CA LEU A 110 1.93 -4.19 -3.22
C LEU A 110 0.41 -4.21 -3.42
N GLU A 111 -0.10 -5.06 -4.31
CA GLU A 111 -1.54 -5.29 -4.47
C GLU A 111 -2.18 -5.73 -3.15
N LYS A 112 -1.64 -6.75 -2.48
CA LYS A 112 -2.20 -7.25 -1.22
C LYS A 112 -2.15 -6.19 -0.10
N LEU A 113 -1.04 -5.46 0.00
CA LEU A 113 -0.91 -4.35 0.93
C LEU A 113 -1.93 -3.24 0.61
N SER A 114 -2.21 -3.02 -0.66
CA SER A 114 -3.18 -2.02 -1.12
C SER A 114 -4.63 -2.38 -0.79
N GLU A 115 -4.94 -3.65 -0.51
CA GLU A 115 -6.30 -4.12 -0.22
C GLU A 115 -6.74 -3.95 1.23
N ILE A 116 -5.81 -3.66 2.15
CA ILE A 116 -6.16 -3.46 3.57
C ILE A 116 -7.11 -2.26 3.68
N LYS A 117 -8.14 -2.37 4.52
CA LYS A 117 -9.06 -1.28 4.84
C LYS A 117 -8.83 -0.73 6.24
N SER A 118 -9.29 0.50 6.48
CA SER A 118 -9.40 1.04 7.85
C SER A 118 -10.13 0.09 8.79
N GLU A 119 -11.24 -0.49 8.33
CA GLU A 119 -12.08 -1.42 9.10
C GLU A 119 -11.29 -2.67 9.56
N ASP A 120 -10.45 -3.21 8.68
CA ASP A 120 -9.58 -4.35 9.00
C ASP A 120 -8.61 -4.03 10.14
N ILE A 121 -8.06 -2.82 10.14
CA ILE A 121 -7.17 -2.33 11.19
C ILE A 121 -7.93 -2.05 12.48
N LYS A 122 -9.07 -1.33 12.42
CA LYS A 122 -9.96 -1.07 13.57
C LYS A 122 -10.33 -2.37 14.27
N LYS A 123 -10.77 -3.36 13.50
CA LYS A 123 -11.11 -4.69 14.01
C LYS A 123 -9.92 -5.38 14.69
N CYS A 124 -8.75 -5.35 14.07
CA CYS A 124 -7.54 -5.95 14.64
C CYS A 124 -7.18 -5.34 16.01
N ILE A 125 -7.36 -4.03 16.16
CA ILE A 125 -7.13 -3.32 17.43
C ILE A 125 -8.07 -3.85 18.51
N SER A 126 -9.37 -3.92 18.19
CA SER A 126 -10.41 -4.37 19.12
C SER A 126 -10.27 -5.83 19.53
N GLU A 127 -9.71 -6.69 18.68
CA GLU A 127 -9.50 -8.10 19.00
C GLU A 127 -8.25 -8.34 19.87
N LYS A 128 -7.29 -7.40 19.88
CA LYS A 128 -5.97 -7.63 20.47
C LYS A 128 -5.85 -7.21 21.92
N VAL A 129 -6.70 -6.30 22.38
CA VAL A 129 -6.66 -5.72 23.72
C VAL A 129 -8.07 -5.68 24.29
N MET A 130 -8.21 -5.89 25.60
CA MET A 130 -9.46 -5.54 26.28
C MET A 130 -9.54 -4.02 26.40
N LEU A 131 -10.43 -3.44 25.61
CA LEU A 131 -10.67 -2.01 25.58
C LEU A 131 -11.83 -1.64 26.49
N SER A 132 -11.75 -0.47 27.11
CA SER A 132 -12.89 0.18 27.75
C SER A 132 -13.89 0.68 26.71
N GLU A 133 -15.14 0.92 27.13
CA GLU A 133 -16.18 1.48 26.25
C GLU A 133 -15.74 2.82 25.61
N PHE A 134 -15.00 3.64 26.36
CA PHE A 134 -14.47 4.91 25.84
C PHE A 134 -13.42 4.70 24.74
N GLU A 135 -12.53 3.72 24.90
CA GLU A 135 -11.52 3.41 23.88
C GLU A 135 -12.15 2.81 22.61
N ILE A 136 -13.20 1.98 22.77
CA ILE A 136 -13.97 1.43 21.65
C ILE A 136 -14.61 2.57 20.85
N ASP A 137 -15.29 3.51 21.52
CA ASP A 137 -15.91 4.67 20.87
C ASP A 137 -14.88 5.49 20.07
N ILE A 138 -13.67 5.71 20.61
CA ILE A 138 -12.60 6.38 19.87
C ILE A 138 -12.23 5.62 18.60
N ILE A 139 -12.02 4.31 18.67
CA ILE A 139 -11.57 3.48 17.53
C ILE A 139 -12.64 3.44 16.43
N GLU A 140 -13.91 3.27 16.81
CA GLU A 140 -15.02 3.22 15.86
C GLU A 140 -15.13 4.51 15.06
N ASN A 141 -14.90 5.66 15.70
CA ASN A 141 -14.95 6.99 15.08
C ASN A 141 -13.67 7.42 14.33
N LEU A 142 -12.63 6.59 14.26
CA LEU A 142 -11.45 6.90 13.44
C LEU A 142 -11.82 7.02 11.96
N ILE A 143 -11.15 7.94 11.24
CA ILE A 143 -11.41 8.19 9.81
C ILE A 143 -11.23 6.90 9.00
N GLU A 144 -12.22 6.61 8.16
CA GLU A 144 -12.19 5.50 7.23
C GLU A 144 -11.41 5.83 5.95
N TRP A 145 -10.74 4.82 5.43
CA TRP A 145 -9.92 4.92 4.24
C TRP A 145 -9.97 3.61 3.47
N ASN A 146 -9.71 3.69 2.16
CA ASN A 146 -9.91 2.59 1.22
C ASN A 146 -11.38 2.13 1.08
N GLU A 147 -12.34 3.01 1.35
CA GLU A 147 -13.75 2.79 1.04
C GLU A 147 -14.08 3.30 -0.35
N ASP A 148 -14.71 2.44 -1.17
CA ASP A 148 -15.37 2.78 -2.45
C ASP A 148 -14.67 3.84 -3.32
N ALA A 149 -13.33 3.85 -3.31
CA ALA A 149 -12.57 4.83 -4.06
C ALA A 149 -12.86 4.63 -5.56
N LYS A 150 -13.19 5.73 -6.24
CA LYS A 150 -13.49 5.72 -7.67
C LYS A 150 -12.35 6.43 -8.38
N ILE A 151 -11.92 5.88 -9.50
CA ILE A 151 -10.94 6.60 -10.31
C ILE A 151 -11.65 7.78 -10.98
N GLU A 152 -11.20 9.00 -10.67
CA GLU A 152 -11.58 10.21 -11.39
C GLU A 152 -11.43 10.02 -12.91
N ASN A 153 -12.44 10.43 -13.68
CA ASN A 153 -12.36 10.42 -15.14
C ASN A 153 -11.26 11.39 -15.61
N GLN A 154 -10.15 10.87 -16.11
CA GLN A 154 -9.08 11.66 -16.74
C GLN A 154 -9.02 11.38 -18.25
N PRO A 155 -8.38 12.26 -19.06
CA PRO A 155 -8.15 12.01 -20.47
C PRO A 155 -7.43 10.68 -20.66
N ALA A 156 -8.01 9.80 -21.48
CA ALA A 156 -7.53 8.43 -21.65
C ALA A 156 -6.14 8.40 -22.32
N ASN A 157 -5.08 8.34 -21.52
CA ASN A 157 -3.74 7.94 -21.94
C ASN A 157 -3.43 6.52 -21.42
N ASP A 158 -2.32 5.93 -21.87
CA ASP A 158 -2.01 4.53 -21.54
C ASP A 158 -1.68 4.33 -20.05
N ILE A 159 -1.13 5.35 -19.38
CA ILE A 159 -0.94 5.36 -17.93
C ILE A 159 -2.29 5.26 -17.22
N TYR A 160 -3.25 6.10 -17.60
CA TYR A 160 -4.58 6.13 -16.98
C TYR A 160 -5.28 4.78 -17.12
N LYS A 161 -5.26 4.18 -18.33
CA LYS A 161 -5.82 2.84 -18.56
C LYS A 161 -5.17 1.77 -17.68
N LEU A 162 -3.86 1.84 -17.46
CA LEU A 162 -3.16 0.89 -16.59
C LEU A 162 -3.47 1.12 -15.12
N LYS A 163 -3.55 2.38 -14.65
CA LYS A 163 -4.00 2.70 -13.30
C LYS A 163 -5.43 2.18 -13.06
N GLU A 164 -6.31 2.36 -14.04
CA GLU A 164 -7.67 1.83 -14.01
C GLU A 164 -7.70 0.31 -13.94
N LYS A 165 -6.87 -0.34 -14.75
CA LYS A 165 -6.75 -1.80 -14.71
C LYS A 165 -6.25 -2.28 -13.35
N LEU A 166 -5.14 -1.71 -12.84
CA LEU A 166 -4.60 -2.05 -11.52
C LEU A 166 -5.63 -1.85 -10.41
N PHE A 167 -6.39 -0.76 -10.46
CA PHE A 167 -7.40 -0.50 -9.43
C PHE A 167 -8.51 -1.56 -9.44
N ASN A 168 -8.98 -1.98 -10.62
CA ASN A 168 -10.14 -2.86 -10.77
C ASN A 168 -9.79 -4.37 -10.85
N THR A 169 -8.55 -4.72 -11.16
CA THR A 169 -8.13 -6.12 -11.30
C THR A 169 -7.32 -6.60 -10.12
N LYS A 170 -7.39 -7.90 -9.89
CA LYS A 170 -6.42 -8.63 -9.07
C LYS A 170 -5.30 -9.18 -9.95
N ASP A 171 -4.17 -9.54 -9.33
CA ASP A 171 -2.94 -10.02 -9.98
C ASP A 171 -2.18 -8.92 -10.75
N TRP A 172 -1.72 -7.91 -10.01
CA TRP A 172 -0.91 -6.80 -10.54
C TRP A 172 0.38 -7.28 -11.23
N GLY A 173 0.93 -8.41 -10.80
CA GLY A 173 2.10 -9.05 -11.39
C GLY A 173 1.90 -9.39 -12.86
N SER A 174 0.70 -9.79 -13.28
CA SER A 174 0.38 -10.03 -14.70
C SER A 174 0.49 -8.77 -15.57
N LEU A 175 0.40 -7.58 -14.96
CA LEU A 175 0.47 -6.29 -15.64
C LEU A 175 1.87 -5.68 -15.66
N SER A 176 2.81 -6.26 -14.91
CA SER A 176 4.18 -5.77 -14.74
C SER A 176 4.88 -5.40 -16.06
N GLU A 177 4.77 -6.23 -17.10
CA GLU A 177 5.40 -5.98 -18.40
C GLU A 177 4.81 -4.72 -19.07
N ASN A 178 3.49 -4.57 -19.04
CA ASN A 178 2.83 -3.38 -19.60
C ASN A 178 3.20 -2.12 -18.80
N ILE A 179 3.29 -2.23 -17.47
CA ILE A 179 3.68 -1.12 -16.59
C ILE A 179 5.11 -0.70 -16.89
N ILE A 180 6.04 -1.66 -16.96
CA ILE A 180 7.43 -1.39 -17.31
C ILE A 180 7.49 -0.70 -18.68
N LEU A 181 6.85 -1.26 -19.70
CA LEU A 181 6.86 -0.70 -21.06
C LEU A 181 6.31 0.74 -21.10
N VAL A 182 5.21 1.02 -20.42
CA VAL A 182 4.62 2.37 -20.42
C VAL A 182 5.53 3.36 -19.68
N ILE A 183 6.10 2.97 -18.54
CA ILE A 183 6.98 3.87 -17.77
C ILE A 183 8.30 4.15 -18.51
N THR A 184 8.85 3.15 -19.21
CA THR A 184 10.13 3.31 -19.92
C THR A 184 10.01 4.07 -21.23
N ASN A 185 8.87 4.00 -21.92
CA ASN A 185 8.63 4.73 -23.18
C ASN A 185 8.24 6.21 -23.00
N LEU A 186 8.07 6.69 -21.77
CA LEU A 186 7.80 8.09 -21.45
C LEU A 186 9.09 8.93 -21.28
N ASN A 187 10.25 8.27 -21.22
CA ASN A 187 11.58 8.88 -21.10
C ASN A 187 12.36 8.79 -22.42
#